data_AF-A0A4Q5R2K8-F1
#
_entry.id   AF-A0A4Q5R2K8-F1
#
_cell.length_a   1.000
_cell.length_b   1.000
_cell.length_c   1.000
_cell.angle_alpha   90.00
_cell.angle_beta   90.00
_cell.angle_gamma   90.00
#
_symmetry.space_group_name_H-M   'P 1'
#
loop_
_entity.id
_entity.type
_entity.pdbx_description
1 polymer ?
#
loop_
_entity_poly.entity_id
_entity_poly.type
_entity_poly.pdbx_seq_one_letter_code
_entity_poly.pdbx_strand_id
1 'polypeptide(L)' 'MTSYVAVAQNQPITSPQDAQCREEARDKVFTAPNPKGLSPFLLGSEIYHACMRRLGAEPKPPRE' A
#
# COMPACT_ATOMS: atom_id res chain seq x y z
N MET A 1 24.64 -7.11 12.56
CA MET A 1 23.23 -7.19 13.00
C MET A 1 22.37 -6.94 11.78
N THR A 2 21.88 -8.00 11.13
CA THR A 2 21.05 -7.88 9.92
C THR A 2 19.60 -7.96 10.35
N SER A 3 18.95 -6.80 10.45
CA SER A 3 17.52 -6.71 10.77
C SER A 3 16.71 -7.29 9.62
N TYR A 4 16.02 -8.41 9.88
CA TYR A 4 14.96 -8.92 9.01
C TYR A 4 13.75 -7.99 9.14
N VAL A 5 13.67 -6.99 8.28
CA VAL A 5 12.46 -6.18 8.11
C VAL A 5 11.39 -7.08 7.52
N ALA A 6 10.22 -7.14 8.16
CA ALA A 6 9.09 -7.97 7.78
C ALA A 6 8.85 -7.93 6.27
N VAL A 7 8.77 -9.09 5.62
CA VAL A 7 8.90 -9.24 4.14
C VAL A 7 7.77 -8.56 3.35
N ALA A 8 6.66 -8.17 3.98
CA ALA A 8 5.65 -7.30 3.37
C ALA A 8 6.07 -5.81 3.29
N GLN A 9 7.00 -5.38 4.15
CA GLN A 9 7.65 -4.06 4.14
C GLN A 9 8.95 -4.04 3.31
N ASN A 10 9.35 -5.18 2.75
CA ASN A 10 10.64 -5.36 2.09
C ASN A 10 10.56 -5.24 0.55
N GLN A 11 9.41 -4.83 0.01
CA GLN A 11 9.36 -4.37 -1.38
C GLN A 11 10.10 -3.03 -1.45
N PRO A 12 11.14 -2.91 -2.28
CA PRO A 12 11.85 -1.65 -2.42
C PRO A 12 10.86 -0.57 -2.87
N ILE A 13 10.98 0.62 -2.29
CA ILE A 13 10.23 1.78 -2.76
C ILE A 13 10.63 2.05 -4.21
N THR A 14 9.65 2.03 -5.10
CA THR A 14 9.89 2.16 -6.55
C THR A 14 9.73 3.60 -7.06
N SER A 15 9.08 4.47 -6.28
CA SER A 15 8.84 5.87 -6.63
C SER A 15 8.45 6.70 -5.39
N PRO A 16 8.51 8.04 -5.46
CA PRO A 16 7.97 8.91 -4.41
C PRO A 16 6.46 8.67 -4.17
N GLN A 17 5.70 8.36 -5.22
CA GLN A 17 4.27 8.05 -5.13
C GLN A 17 4.02 6.76 -4.34
N ASP A 18 4.83 5.72 -4.58
CA ASP A 18 4.78 4.47 -3.82
C ASP A 18 5.02 4.71 -2.32
N ALA A 19 6.06 5.49 -1.97
CA ALA A 19 6.32 5.87 -0.58
C ALA A 19 5.14 6.58 0.08
N GLN A 20 4.60 7.61 -0.59
CA GLN A 20 3.45 8.38 -0.11
C GLN A 20 2.21 7.47 0.10
N CYS A 21 1.92 6.59 -0.85
CA CYS A 21 0.75 5.72 -0.77
C CYS A 21 0.90 4.62 0.29
N ARG A 22 2.13 4.17 0.59
CA ARG A 22 2.39 3.27 1.71
C ARG A 22 2.20 3.96 3.05
N GLU A 23 2.62 5.21 3.18
CA GLU A 23 2.39 6.01 4.39
C GLU A 23 0.89 6.24 4.61
N GLU A 24 0.16 6.67 3.57
CA GLU A 24 -1.30 6.85 3.64
C GLU A 24 -2.02 5.57 4.09
N ALA A 25 -1.62 4.41 3.55
CA ALA A 25 -2.19 3.13 3.94
C ALA A 25 -1.92 2.81 5.42
N ARG A 26 -0.70 3.04 5.92
CA ARG A 26 -0.32 2.79 7.32
C ARG A 26 -1.10 3.66 8.29
N ASP A 27 -1.31 4.93 7.94
CA ASP A 27 -2.02 5.87 8.79
C ASP A 27 -3.53 5.57 8.87
N LYS A 28 -4.10 5.06 7.78
CA LYS A 28 -5.54 4.88 7.65
C LYS A 28 -6.03 3.47 7.92
N VAL A 29 -5.19 2.44 7.85
CA VAL A 29 -5.62 1.03 7.94
C VAL A 29 -6.37 0.69 9.24
N PHE A 30 -6.11 1.40 10.34
CA PHE A 30 -6.78 1.16 11.62
C PHE A 30 -7.95 2.11 11.93
N THR A 31 -8.16 3.14 11.10
CA THR A 31 -9.15 4.20 11.33
C THR A 31 -10.16 4.35 10.19
N ALA A 32 -9.86 3.83 9.00
CA ALA A 32 -10.74 3.87 7.86
C ALA A 32 -11.99 3.01 8.06
N PRO A 33 -13.17 3.43 7.54
CA PRO A 33 -14.35 2.59 7.53
C PRO A 33 -14.09 1.25 6.82
N ASN A 34 -14.45 0.16 7.47
CA ASN A 34 -14.27 -1.19 6.95
C ASN A 34 -15.60 -1.98 6.93
N PRO A 35 -16.59 -1.55 6.12
CA PRO A 35 -17.90 -2.19 6.07
C PRO A 35 -17.85 -3.64 5.53
N LYS A 36 -16.79 -3.97 4.78
CA LYS A 36 -16.54 -5.30 4.24
C LYS A 36 -15.86 -6.26 5.23
N GLY A 37 -15.45 -5.78 6.41
CA GLY A 37 -14.74 -6.60 7.40
C GLY A 37 -13.38 -7.13 6.91
N LEU A 38 -12.68 -6.38 6.05
CA LEU A 38 -11.37 -6.76 5.51
C LEU A 38 -10.31 -6.88 6.60
N SER A 39 -9.33 -7.75 6.40
CA SER A 39 -8.13 -7.75 7.23
C SER A 39 -7.33 -6.45 7.05
N PRO A 40 -6.51 -6.03 8.03
CA PRO A 40 -5.67 -4.84 7.88
C PRO A 40 -4.78 -4.89 6.63
N PHE A 41 -4.27 -6.05 6.27
CA PHE A 41 -3.48 -6.21 5.05
C PHE A 41 -4.28 -5.86 3.78
N LEU A 42 -5.50 -6.41 3.66
CA LEU A 42 -6.36 -6.16 2.50
C LEU A 42 -6.87 -4.72 2.46
N LEU A 43 -7.25 -4.16 3.61
CA LEU A 43 -7.68 -2.77 3.70
C LEU A 43 -6.55 -1.79 3.36
N GLY A 44 -5.34 -2.04 3.89
CA GLY A 44 -4.15 -1.26 3.55
C GLY A 44 -3.84 -1.31 2.05
N SER A 45 -4.02 -2.47 1.41
CA SER A 45 -3.88 -2.62 -0.04
C SER A 45 -4.93 -1.81 -0.82
N GLU A 46 -6.21 -1.85 -0.43
CA GLU A 46 -7.26 -1.04 -1.07
C GLU A 46 -6.94 0.48 -0.96
N ILE A 47 -6.48 0.93 0.21
CA ILE A 47 -6.09 2.33 0.44
C ILE A 47 -4.88 2.72 -0.43
N TYR A 48 -3.85 1.86 -0.47
CA TYR A 48 -2.66 2.07 -1.32
C TYR A 48 -3.04 2.22 -2.79
N HIS A 49 -3.83 1.29 -3.34
CA HIS A 49 -4.24 1.33 -4.75
C HIS A 49 -5.17 2.51 -5.05
N ALA A 50 -6.01 2.93 -4.10
CA ALA A 50 -6.79 4.17 -4.24
C ALA A 50 -5.88 5.40 -4.29
N CYS A 51 -4.84 5.47 -3.47
CA CYS A 51 -3.84 6.53 -3.52
C CYS A 51 -3.09 6.54 -4.88
N MET A 52 -2.59 5.39 -5.32
CA MET A 52 -1.86 5.29 -6.59
C MET A 52 -2.72 5.72 -7.80
N ARG A 53 -4.01 5.37 -7.81
CA ARG A 53 -4.99 5.84 -8.80
C ARG A 53 -5.13 7.36 -8.80
N ARG A 54 -5.25 7.98 -7.63
CA ARG A 54 -5.36 9.44 -7.49
C ARG A 54 -4.11 10.17 -8.00
N LEU A 55 -2.94 9.55 -7.87
CA LEU A 55 -1.68 10.10 -8.35
C LEU A 55 -1.37 9.77 -9.82
N GLY A 56 -2.25 9.02 -10.51
CA GLY A 56 -2.00 8.55 -11.88
C GLY A 56 -0.79 7.60 -11.98
N ALA A 57 -0.41 6.97 -10.87
CA ALA A 57 0.80 6.17 -10.72
C ALA A 57 0.51 4.66 -10.69
N GLU A 58 -0.70 4.21 -11.06
CA GLU A 58 -1.03 2.79 -11.06
C GLU A 58 0.02 2.00 -11.86
N PRO A 59 0.67 0.99 -11.25
CA PRO A 59 1.53 0.11 -12.01
C PRO A 59 0.65 -0.56 -13.08
N LYS A 60 0.94 -0.27 -14.36
CA LYS A 60 0.27 -0.99 -15.46
C LYS A 60 0.49 -2.48 -15.19
N PRO A 61 -0.56 -3.32 -15.21
CA PRO A 61 -0.36 -4.75 -15.17
C PRO A 61 0.57 -5.11 -16.35
N PRO A 62 1.51 -6.06 -16.18
CA PRO A 62 2.26 -6.60 -17.30
C PRO A 62 1.24 -7.03 -18.37
N ARG A 63 1.30 -6.43 -19.56
CA ARG A 63 0.61 -7.01 -20.72
C ARG A 63 1.41 -8.27 -21.08
N GLU A 64 0.76 -9.41 -20.96
CA GLU A 64 1.22 -10.68 -21.55
C GLU A 64 1.23 -10.60 -23.08
#